data_AF-A0A518LM72-F1
#
_entry.id   AF-A0A518LM72-F1
#
_cell.length_a   1.000
_cell.length_b   1.000
_cell.length_c   1.000
_cell.angle_alpha   90.00
_cell.angle_beta   90.00
_cell.angle_gamma   90.00
#
_symmetry.space_group_name_H-M   'P 1'
#
loop_
_entity.id
_entity.type
_entity.pdbx_description
1 polymer ?
#
loop_
_entity_poly.entity_id
_entity_poly.type
_entity_poly.pdbx_seq_one_letter_code
_entity_poly.pdbx_strand_id
1 'polypeptide(L)' 'MSNPPPRKELLAALLGPTGNLRAPAMVCGDTLIVGFSADAAKAAGLY' A
#
# COMPACT_ATOMS: atom_id res chain seq x y z
N MET A 1 -13.36 12.81 -9.06
CA MET A 1 -13.36 11.55 -9.84
C MET A 1 -12.06 10.83 -9.54
N SER A 2 -12.11 9.64 -8.93
CA SER A 2 -10.89 8.85 -8.72
C SER A 2 -10.56 8.18 -10.05
N ASN A 3 -9.42 8.55 -10.65
CA ASN A 3 -8.86 7.86 -11.80
C ASN A 3 -7.75 6.94 -11.26
N PRO A 4 -8.06 5.68 -10.90
CA PRO A 4 -7.08 4.80 -10.29
C PRO A 4 -5.90 4.56 -11.26
N PRO A 5 -4.68 4.45 -10.74
CA PRO A 5 -3.51 4.22 -11.57
C PRO A 5 -3.66 2.90 -12.35
N PRO A 6 -3.14 2.83 -13.59
CA PRO A 6 -3.05 1.59 -14.33
C PRO A 6 -2.36 0.49 -13.51
N ARG A 7 -2.79 -0.77 -13.71
CA ARG A 7 -2.28 -1.93 -12.94
C ARG A 7 -0.75 -2.02 -12.88
N LYS A 8 -0.08 -1.69 -13.99
CA LYS A 8 1.39 -1.72 -14.07
C LYS A 8 2.05 -0.69 -13.14
N GLU A 9 1.49 0.50 -13.08
CA GLU A 9 2.00 1.58 -12.22
C GLU A 9 1.73 1.28 -10.75
N LEU A 10 0.56 0.73 -10.44
CA LEU A 10 0.22 0.26 -9.09
C LEU A 10 1.20 -0.82 -8.62
N LEU A 11 1.47 -1.84 -9.45
CA LEU A 11 2.43 -2.90 -9.10
C LEU A 11 3.84 -2.36 -8.89
N ALA A 12 4.28 -1.39 -9.70
CA ALA A 12 5.59 -0.78 -9.54
C ALA A 12 5.73 -0.01 -8.21
N ALA A 13 4.62 0.56 -7.70
CA ALA A 13 4.58 1.22 -6.40
C ALA A 13 4.58 0.21 -5.23
N LEU A 14 3.90 -0.93 -5.39
CA LEU A 14 3.75 -1.95 -4.33
C LEU A 14 4.97 -2.87 -4.22
N LEU A 15 5.63 -3.17 -5.34
CA LEU A 15 6.74 -4.10 -5.39
C LEU A 15 8.09 -3.38 -5.21
N GLY A 16 9.03 -4.07 -4.56
CA GLY A 16 10.42 -3.68 -4.45
C GLY A 16 11.23 -4.02 -5.70
N PRO A 17 12.53 -3.67 -5.74
CA PRO A 17 13.40 -3.91 -6.88
C PRO A 17 13.50 -5.38 -7.32
N THR A 18 13.25 -6.31 -6.40
CA THR A 18 13.30 -7.75 -6.62
C THR A 18 11.94 -8.37 -6.93
N GLY A 19 10.88 -7.56 -7.05
CA GLY A 19 9.52 -8.04 -7.28
C GLY A 19 8.76 -8.52 -6.04
N ASN A 20 9.36 -8.43 -4.84
CA ASN A 20 8.68 -8.74 -3.58
C ASN A 20 7.80 -7.56 -3.13
N LEU A 21 6.71 -7.84 -2.41
CA LEU A 21 5.89 -6.79 -1.80
C LEU A 21 6.74 -5.94 -0.83
N ARG A 22 6.64 -4.62 -0.92
CA ARG A 22 7.33 -3.73 0.02
C ARG A 22 6.77 -3.93 1.44
N ALA A 23 7.64 -3.81 2.44
CA ALA A 23 7.28 -3.85 3.85
C ALA A 23 7.44 -2.45 4.48
N PRO A 24 6.70 -2.11 5.56
CA PRO A 24 5.64 -2.92 6.19
C PRO A 24 4.39 -3.02 5.30
N ALA A 25 3.64 -4.12 5.44
CA ALA A 25 2.39 -4.31 4.73
C ALA A 25 1.32 -4.88 5.67
N MET A 26 0.08 -4.40 5.55
CA MET A 26 -1.04 -4.80 6.40
C MET A 26 -2.35 -4.80 5.61
N VAL A 27 -3.24 -5.73 5.94
CA VAL A 27 -4.62 -5.75 5.45
C VAL A 27 -5.54 -5.25 6.55
N CYS A 28 -6.33 -4.22 6.26
CA CYS A 28 -7.35 -3.66 7.14
C CYS A 28 -8.70 -3.69 6.40
N GLY A 29 -9.56 -4.66 6.73
CA GLY A 29 -10.79 -4.89 5.98
C GLY A 29 -10.51 -5.25 4.52
N ASP A 30 -11.04 -4.46 3.59
CA ASP A 30 -10.83 -4.58 2.13
C ASP A 30 -9.63 -3.75 1.62
N THR A 31 -8.89 -3.11 2.52
CA THR A 31 -7.80 -2.19 2.19
C THR A 31 -6.44 -2.80 2.48
N LEU A 32 -5.53 -2.77 1.49
CA LEU A 32 -4.12 -3.14 1.65
C LEU A 32 -3.26 -1.88 1.81
N ILE A 33 -2.53 -1.79 2.91
CA ILE A 33 -1.61 -0.71 3.23
C ILE A 33 -0.18 -1.21 3.03
N VAL A 34 0.63 -0.48 2.27
CA VAL A 34 2.02 -0.85 1.96
C VAL A 34 2.92 0.36 2.15
N GLY A 35 4.03 0.16 2.86
CA GLY A 35 5.03 1.18 3.16
C GLY A 35 4.81 1.88 4.49
N PHE A 36 5.62 2.90 4.76
CA PHE A 36 5.59 3.63 6.03
C PHE A 36 4.90 4.98 5.83
N SER A 37 3.61 5.00 6.14
CA SER A 37 2.84 6.24 6.26
C SER A 37 2.32 6.31 7.68
N ALA A 38 2.63 7.40 8.39
CA ALA A 38 1.72 7.93 9.42
C ALA A 38 0.36 8.20 8.75
N ASP A 39 -0.70 8.81 9.27
CA ASP A 39 -2.03 8.81 8.59
C ASP A 39 -2.61 7.42 8.22
N ALA A 40 -2.05 6.65 7.28
CA ALA A 40 -2.46 5.29 6.94
C ALA A 40 -2.36 4.32 8.13
N ALA A 41 -1.27 4.38 8.90
CA ALA A 41 -1.15 3.58 10.12
C ALA A 41 -2.14 4.04 11.22
N LYS A 42 -2.53 5.32 11.24
CA LYS A 42 -3.60 5.86 12.10
C LYS A 42 -4.95 5.29 11.71
N ALA A 43 -5.24 5.34 10.41
CA ALA A 43 -6.47 4.81 9.83
C ALA A 43 -6.59 3.29 10.07
N ALA A 44 -5.46 2.59 10.11
CA ALA A 44 -5.37 1.17 10.47
C ALA A 44 -5.51 0.89 11.98
N GLY A 45 -5.58 1.92 12.84
CA GLY A 45 -5.71 1.77 14.30
C GLY A 45 -4.43 1.31 15.00
N LEU A 46 -3.25 1.53 14.38
CA LEU A 46 -1.96 1.15 14.97
C LEU A 46 -1.43 2.15 16.01
N TYR A 47 -2.10 3.30 16.16
CA TYR A 47 -1.84 4.32 17.19
C TYR A 47 -3.01 5.29 17.35
#